data_AF-A0AAW1JZ32-F1
#
_entry.id   AF-A0AAW1JZ32-F1
#
_cell.length_a   1.000
_cell.length_b   1.000
_cell.length_c   1.000
_cell.angle_alpha   90.00
_cell.angle_beta   90.00
_cell.angle_gamma   90.00
#
_symmetry.space_group_name_H-M   'P 1'
#
loop_
_entity.id
_entity.type
_entity.pdbx_description
1 polymer ?
#
loop_
_entity_poly.entity_id
_entity_poly.type
_entity_poly.pdbx_seq_one_letter_code
_entity_poly.pdbx_strand_id
1 'polypeptide(L)'
;MDCLLEKCSDVEKGKIIALRENGLSIGEITLQKSKSTIHRWIRRYEMEGQVGKRRRPGELTKKTTKVQDEEFLAIARNNPLWSLTKILHATDIPVSTKTVRRRLKQAGLTGYKAAKIIQFTEVHAQMRREFALQNLHENCQRTVFADEKVKQRKCP
;
A
#
# COMPACT_ATOMS: atom_id res chain seq x y z
N MET A 1 -20.21 -13.70 29.64
CA MET A 1 -18.75 -13.76 29.36
C MET A 1 -18.58 -14.26 27.94
N ASP A 2 -18.83 -13.40 26.95
CA ASP A 2 -18.58 -13.71 25.55
C ASP A 2 -17.06 -13.72 25.34
N CYS A 3 -16.49 -14.92 25.46
CA CYS A 3 -15.11 -15.18 25.12
C CYS A 3 -14.94 -14.85 23.64
N LEU A 4 -14.18 -13.79 23.37
CA LEU A 4 -13.68 -13.41 22.05
C LEU A 4 -13.17 -14.67 21.35
N LEU A 5 -13.95 -15.21 20.41
CA LEU A 5 -13.55 -16.30 19.54
C LEU A 5 -12.37 -15.82 18.70
N GLU A 6 -11.18 -16.03 19.25
CA GLU A 6 -9.92 -15.72 18.62
C GLU A 6 -9.87 -16.42 17.27
N LYS A 7 -9.79 -15.59 16.22
CA LYS A 7 -10.02 -15.99 14.83
C LYS A 7 -9.03 -17.09 14.42
N CYS A 8 -9.56 -18.23 13.98
CA CYS A 8 -8.74 -19.36 13.54
C CYS A 8 -7.89 -18.98 12.32
N SER A 9 -6.57 -19.21 12.39
CA SER A 9 -5.61 -18.95 11.30
C SER A 9 -5.77 -19.95 10.15
N ASP A 10 -5.25 -19.64 8.97
CA ASP A 10 -5.36 -20.57 7.82
C ASP A 10 -4.62 -21.90 8.08
N VAL A 11 -3.53 -21.86 8.84
CA VAL A 11 -2.77 -23.05 9.25
C VAL A 11 -3.55 -23.92 10.23
N GLU A 12 -4.19 -23.30 11.23
CA GLU A 12 -4.98 -24.03 12.23
C GLU A 12 -6.16 -24.75 11.58
N LYS A 13 -6.81 -24.14 10.59
CA LYS A 13 -7.90 -24.78 9.85
C LYS A 13 -7.42 -25.98 9.04
N GLY A 14 -6.25 -25.88 8.41
CA GLY A 14 -5.62 -27.00 7.72
C GLY A 14 -5.34 -28.17 8.67
N LYS A 15 -4.86 -27.88 9.88
CA LYS A 15 -4.66 -28.91 10.93
C LYS A 15 -5.98 -29.57 11.36
N ILE A 16 -7.06 -28.80 11.53
CA ILE A 16 -8.39 -29.34 11.85
C ILE A 16 -8.81 -30.38 10.81
N ILE A 17 -8.63 -30.05 9.53
CA ILE A 17 -9.04 -30.90 8.42
C ILE A 17 -8.14 -32.14 8.32
N ALA A 18 -6.82 -31.97 8.43
CA ALA A 18 -5.89 -33.10 8.43
C ALA A 18 -6.17 -34.09 9.58
N LEU A 19 -6.45 -33.60 10.79
CA LEU A 19 -6.82 -34.48 11.91
C LEU A 19 -8.14 -35.21 11.65
N ARG A 20 -9.11 -34.53 11.03
CA ARG A 20 -10.37 -35.14 10.64
C ARG A 20 -10.20 -36.20 9.55
N GLU A 21 -9.35 -35.96 8.55
CA GLU A 21 -9.00 -36.92 7.49
C GLU A 21 -8.26 -38.14 8.06
N ASN A 22 -7.48 -37.96 9.13
CA ASN A 22 -6.86 -39.06 9.89
C ASN A 22 -7.84 -39.83 10.80
N GLY A 23 -9.15 -39.55 10.70
CA GLY A 23 -10.19 -40.30 11.40
C GLY A 23 -10.50 -39.83 12.82
N LEU A 24 -9.89 -38.73 13.30
CA LEU A 24 -10.20 -38.22 14.65
C LEU A 24 -11.61 -37.63 14.72
N SER A 25 -12.28 -37.89 15.83
CA SER A 25 -13.56 -37.29 16.17
C SER A 25 -13.39 -35.83 16.60
N ILE A 26 -14.47 -35.03 16.51
CA ILE A 26 -14.44 -33.60 16.88
C ILE A 26 -14.03 -33.41 18.35
N GLY A 27 -14.35 -34.38 19.22
CA GLY A 27 -13.98 -34.35 20.64
C GLY A 27 -12.49 -34.56 20.90
N GLU A 28 -11.80 -35.30 20.02
CA GLU A 28 -10.38 -35.64 20.12
C GLU A 28 -9.47 -34.57 19.50
N ILE A 29 -10.04 -33.67 18.69
CA ILE A 29 -9.30 -32.54 18.11
C ILE A 29 -9.05 -31.50 19.21
N THR A 30 -7.94 -31.66 19.92
CA THR A 30 -7.50 -30.78 21.02
C THR A 30 -6.75 -29.55 20.47
N LEU A 31 -7.44 -28.74 19.68
CA LEU A 31 -6.97 -27.40 19.36
C LEU A 31 -7.50 -26.42 20.41
N GLN A 32 -6.76 -25.35 20.73
CA GLN A 32 -7.20 -24.26 21.61
C GLN A 32 -8.30 -23.41 20.95
N LYS A 33 -9.33 -24.05 20.40
CA LYS A 33 -10.48 -23.47 19.70
C LYS A 33 -11.74 -24.21 20.12
N SER A 34 -12.87 -23.51 20.09
CA SER A 34 -14.14 -24.09 20.48
C SER A 34 -14.53 -25.26 19.56
N LYS A 35 -15.22 -26.26 20.11
CA LYS A 35 -15.80 -27.37 19.33
C LYS A 35 -16.70 -26.87 18.20
N SER A 36 -17.41 -25.76 18.41
CA SER A 36 -18.22 -25.09 17.39
C SER A 36 -17.39 -24.56 16.21
N THR A 37 -16.18 -24.05 16.47
CA THR A 37 -15.24 -23.61 15.43
C THR A 37 -14.71 -24.79 14.65
N ILE A 38 -14.32 -25.86 15.33
CA ILE A 38 -13.83 -27.10 14.72
C ILE A 38 -14.90 -27.70 13.80
N HIS A 39 -16.12 -27.90 14.33
CA HIS A 39 -17.25 -28.42 13.57
C HIS A 39 -17.58 -27.55 12.34
N ARG A 40 -17.60 -26.22 12.51
CA ARG A 40 -17.86 -25.28 11.41
C ARG A 40 -16.84 -25.45 10.27
N TRP A 41 -15.56 -25.62 10.58
CA TRP A 41 -14.50 -25.77 9.57
C TRP A 41 -14.54 -27.13 8.87
N ILE A 42 -14.79 -28.21 9.62
CA ILE A 42 -14.98 -29.56 9.04
C ILE A 42 -16.16 -29.56 8.07
N ARG A 43 -17.35 -29.14 8.53
CA ARG A 43 -18.55 -29.09 7.70
C ARG A 43 -18.36 -28.21 6.47
N ARG A 44 -17.60 -27.11 6.63
CA ARG A 44 -17.30 -26.23 5.51
C ARG A 44 -16.39 -26.89 4.47
N TYR A 45 -15.36 -27.61 4.91
CA TYR A 45 -14.48 -28.33 4.01
C TYR A 45 -15.22 -29.47 3.29
N GLU A 46 -16.05 -30.23 4.00
CA GLU A 46 -16.89 -31.28 3.40
C GLU A 46 -17.85 -30.73 2.32
N MET A 47 -18.38 -29.51 2.51
CA MET A 47 -19.32 -28.90 1.56
C MET A 47 -18.64 -28.15 0.39
N GLU A 48 -17.50 -27.50 0.62
CA GLU A 48 -16.87 -26.60 -0.37
C GLU A 48 -15.53 -27.10 -0.92
N GLY A 49 -14.91 -28.09 -0.29
CA GLY A 49 -13.57 -28.58 -0.61
C GLY A 49 -12.44 -27.57 -0.33
N GLN A 50 -12.72 -26.41 0.27
CA GLN A 50 -11.70 -25.38 0.51
C GLN A 50 -11.74 -24.76 1.91
N VAL A 51 -10.55 -24.47 2.42
CA VAL A 51 -10.31 -23.88 3.74
C VAL A 51 -10.16 -22.35 3.66
N GLY A 52 -10.01 -21.83 2.44
CA GLY A 52 -9.73 -20.43 2.14
C GLY A 52 -10.85 -19.49 2.51
N LYS A 53 -10.60 -18.18 2.37
CA LYS A 53 -11.62 -17.15 2.59
C LYS A 53 -12.63 -17.18 1.45
N ARG A 54 -13.93 -17.24 1.76
CA ARG A 54 -14.98 -16.95 0.78
C ARG A 54 -14.82 -15.50 0.31
N ARG A 55 -15.10 -15.27 -0.98
CA ARG A 55 -15.42 -13.93 -1.46
C ARG A 55 -16.58 -13.39 -0.64
N ARG A 56 -16.44 -12.21 -0.07
CA ARG A 56 -17.49 -11.63 0.79
C ARG A 56 -18.64 -11.13 -0.10
N PRO A 57 -19.92 -11.37 0.26
CA PRO A 57 -21.03 -10.63 -0.35
C PRO A 57 -20.74 -9.13 -0.20
N GLY A 58 -20.76 -8.37 -1.30
CA GLY A 58 -20.38 -6.95 -1.31
C GLY A 58 -18.90 -6.66 -1.56
N GLU A 59 -18.06 -7.67 -1.84
CA GLU A 59 -16.73 -7.47 -2.44
C GLU A 59 -16.91 -7.05 -3.91
N LEU A 60 -17.28 -5.77 -4.03
CA LEU A 60 -17.88 -5.07 -5.16
C LEU A 60 -17.38 -5.55 -6.53
N THR A 61 -18.35 -5.75 -7.44
CA THR A 61 -18.10 -5.60 -8.87
C THR A 61 -17.44 -4.23 -9.09
N LYS A 62 -16.32 -4.23 -9.79
CA LYS A 62 -15.57 -3.00 -10.09
C LYS A 62 -16.46 -2.10 -10.95
N LYS A 63 -16.71 -0.85 -10.51
CA LYS A 63 -17.42 0.15 -11.32
C LYS A 63 -16.67 0.52 -12.61
N THR A 64 -15.35 0.30 -12.62
CA THR A 64 -14.48 0.56 -13.77
C THR A 64 -14.07 -0.74 -14.45
N THR A 65 -14.05 -0.71 -15.78
CA THR A 65 -13.50 -1.75 -16.65
C THR A 65 -11.97 -1.66 -16.68
N LYS A 66 -11.28 -2.73 -17.09
CA LYS A 66 -9.82 -2.72 -17.28
C LYS A 66 -9.35 -1.64 -18.25
N VAL A 67 -10.10 -1.42 -19.34
CA VAL A 67 -9.80 -0.38 -20.34
C VAL A 67 -9.79 1.01 -19.71
N GLN A 68 -10.80 1.32 -18.91
CA GLN A 68 -10.90 2.58 -18.16
C GLN A 68 -9.78 2.73 -17.12
N ASP A 69 -9.43 1.63 -16.43
CA ASP A 69 -8.29 1.63 -15.50
C ASP A 69 -6.98 1.97 -16.24
N GLU A 70 -6.74 1.40 -17.43
CA GLU A 70 -5.56 1.73 -18.26
C GLU A 70 -5.56 3.16 -18.77
N GLU A 71 -6.72 3.72 -19.12
CA GLU A 71 -6.84 5.11 -19.54
C GLU A 71 -6.42 6.09 -18.43
N PHE A 72 -6.87 5.86 -17.19
CA PHE A 72 -6.40 6.62 -16.04
C PHE A 72 -4.88 6.53 -15.86
N LEU A 73 -4.31 5.34 -16.05
CA LEU A 73 -2.87 5.11 -15.91
C LEU A 73 -2.06 5.80 -17.01
N ALA A 74 -2.53 5.74 -18.26
CA ALA A 74 -1.89 6.41 -19.38
C ALA A 74 -1.83 7.92 -19.17
N ILE A 75 -2.96 8.54 -18.80
CA ILE A 75 -3.02 9.98 -18.54
C ILE A 75 -2.13 10.38 -17.37
N ALA A 76 -2.15 9.60 -16.28
CA ALA A 76 -1.32 9.86 -15.11
C ALA A 76 0.18 9.74 -15.39
N ARG A 77 0.59 8.79 -16.24
CA ARG A 77 2.00 8.63 -16.66
C ARG A 77 2.45 9.76 -17.57
N ASN A 78 1.61 10.16 -18.53
CA ASN A 78 1.91 11.26 -19.44
C ASN A 78 1.89 12.62 -18.74
N ASN A 79 1.14 12.75 -17.64
CA ASN A 79 0.98 14.01 -16.91
C ASN A 79 1.18 13.82 -15.38
N PRO A 80 2.42 13.60 -14.90
CA PRO A 80 2.68 13.25 -13.49
C PRO A 80 2.26 14.32 -12.47
N LEU A 81 2.17 15.59 -12.90
CA LEU A 81 1.85 16.73 -12.04
C LEU A 81 0.35 17.05 -12.00
N TRP A 82 -0.48 16.35 -12.76
CA TRP A 82 -1.91 16.62 -12.79
C TRP A 82 -2.61 16.14 -11.53
N SER A 83 -3.61 16.91 -11.10
CA SER A 83 -4.48 16.52 -9.99
C SER A 83 -5.42 15.39 -10.41
N LEU A 84 -5.91 14.65 -9.42
CA LEU A 84 -6.89 13.58 -9.64
C LEU A 84 -8.20 14.08 -10.26
N THR A 85 -8.61 15.31 -9.95
CA THR A 85 -9.78 15.93 -10.56
C THR A 85 -9.54 16.18 -12.04
N LYS A 86 -8.36 16.70 -12.40
CA LYS A 86 -7.99 16.95 -13.80
C LYS A 86 -7.91 15.65 -14.61
N ILE A 87 -7.35 14.58 -14.03
CA ILE A 87 -7.32 13.25 -14.66
C ILE A 87 -8.75 12.73 -14.86
N LEU A 88 -9.63 12.89 -13.88
CA LEU A 88 -11.03 12.47 -13.99
C LEU A 88 -11.77 13.22 -15.11
N HIS A 89 -11.64 14.55 -15.15
CA HIS A 89 -12.23 15.39 -16.20
C HIS A 89 -11.70 15.08 -17.61
N ALA A 90 -10.46 14.59 -17.73
CA ALA A 90 -9.90 14.23 -19.03
C ALA A 90 -10.45 12.92 -19.60
N THR A 91 -11.12 12.09 -18.79
CA THR A 91 -11.62 10.76 -19.20
C THR A 91 -13.14 10.69 -19.38
N ASP A 92 -13.88 11.68 -18.89
CA ASP A 92 -15.36 11.69 -18.85
C ASP A 92 -16.01 10.42 -18.25
N ILE A 93 -15.26 9.64 -17.46
CA ILE A 93 -15.79 8.43 -16.80
C ILE A 93 -16.53 8.84 -15.51
N PRO A 94 -17.79 8.39 -15.31
CA PRO A 94 -18.60 8.78 -14.15
C PRO A 94 -18.19 8.02 -12.88
N VAL A 95 -17.01 8.34 -12.34
CA VAL A 95 -16.48 7.78 -11.11
C VAL A 95 -15.98 8.84 -10.15
N SER A 96 -15.93 8.51 -8.86
CA SER A 96 -15.36 9.40 -7.86
C SER A 96 -13.84 9.49 -7.99
N THR A 97 -13.28 10.65 -7.64
CA THR A 97 -11.81 10.86 -7.52
C THR A 97 -11.14 9.84 -6.59
N LYS A 98 -11.86 9.36 -5.56
CA LYS A 98 -11.41 8.28 -4.66
C LYS A 98 -11.21 6.97 -5.41
N THR A 99 -12.06 6.68 -6.41
CA THR A 99 -11.93 5.49 -7.26
C THR A 99 -10.67 5.60 -8.12
N VAL A 100 -10.47 6.73 -8.81
CA VAL A 100 -9.26 6.99 -9.61
C VAL A 100 -8.00 6.85 -8.75
N ARG A 101 -7.94 7.52 -7.59
CA ARG A 101 -6.82 7.39 -6.64
C ARG A 101 -6.52 5.94 -6.28
N ARG A 102 -7.55 5.15 -5.98
CA ARG A 102 -7.39 3.74 -5.63
C ARG A 102 -6.80 2.94 -6.79
N ARG A 103 -7.22 3.22 -8.03
CA ARG A 103 -6.67 2.57 -9.24
C ARG A 103 -5.22 2.91 -9.47
N LEU A 104 -4.88 4.20 -9.41
CA LEU A 104 -3.48 4.65 -9.52
C LEU A 104 -2.61 4.00 -8.45
N LYS A 105 -3.07 3.98 -7.19
CA LYS A 105 -2.35 3.35 -6.07
C LYS A 105 -2.18 1.83 -6.27
N GLN A 106 -3.20 1.14 -6.77
CA GLN A 106 -3.10 -0.30 -7.08
C GLN A 106 -2.04 -0.60 -8.15
N ALA A 107 -1.81 0.33 -9.06
CA ALA A 107 -0.75 0.27 -10.07
C ALA A 107 0.59 0.86 -9.61
N GLY A 108 0.72 1.23 -8.33
CA GLY A 108 1.95 1.81 -7.76
C GLY A 108 2.15 3.31 -8.01
N LEU A 109 1.22 3.99 -8.70
CA LEU A 109 1.29 5.42 -8.94
C LEU A 109 0.74 6.19 -7.74
N THR A 110 1.64 6.88 -7.04
CA THR A 110 1.30 7.73 -5.89
C THR A 110 1.88 9.13 -6.11
N GLY A 111 1.07 10.16 -5.86
CA GLY A 111 1.53 11.54 -5.90
C GLY A 111 2.32 11.90 -4.64
N TYR A 112 3.48 12.51 -4.83
CA TYR A 112 4.30 13.10 -3.77
C TYR A 112 4.35 14.61 -3.90
N LYS A 113 4.56 15.32 -2.79
CA LYS A 113 4.84 16.75 -2.83
C LYS A 113 6.29 16.95 -3.24
N ALA A 114 6.53 17.76 -4.27
CA ALA A 114 7.88 18.16 -4.64
C ALA A 114 8.54 18.91 -3.48
N ALA A 115 9.83 18.62 -3.24
CA ALA A 115 10.62 19.37 -2.27
C ALA A 115 10.75 20.84 -2.74
N LYS A 116 10.78 21.78 -1.79
CA LYS A 116 11.14 23.16 -2.09
C LYS A 116 12.65 23.20 -2.35
N ILE A 117 13.03 23.33 -3.61
CA ILE A 117 14.43 23.38 -4.05
C ILE A 117 14.74 24.80 -4.53
N ILE A 118 15.94 25.28 -4.24
CA ILE A 118 16.45 26.53 -4.81
C ILE A 118 16.71 26.28 -6.30
N GLN A 119 16.07 27.06 -7.18
CA GLN A 119 16.31 26.96 -8.61
C GLN A 119 17.71 27.52 -8.93
N PHE A 120 18.56 26.69 -9.53
CA PHE A 120 19.87 27.11 -10.03
C PHE A 120 19.78 27.48 -11.51
N THR A 121 20.60 28.44 -11.92
CA THR A 121 20.95 28.60 -13.34
C THR A 121 21.93 27.51 -13.74
N GLU A 122 22.04 27.24 -15.04
CA GLU A 122 22.98 26.24 -15.56
C GLU A 122 24.43 26.52 -15.12
N VAL A 123 24.83 27.80 -15.15
CA VAL A 123 26.15 28.25 -14.69
C VAL A 123 26.40 27.89 -13.22
N HIS A 124 25.44 28.15 -12.33
CA HIS A 124 25.57 27.78 -10.92
C HIS A 124 25.65 26.27 -10.73
N ALA A 125 24.91 25.48 -11.52
CA ALA A 125 24.96 24.02 -11.45
C ALA A 125 26.34 23.49 -11.85
N GLN A 126 26.94 24.03 -12.91
CA GLN A 126 28.28 23.69 -13.37
C GLN A 126 29.34 24.04 -12.31
N MET A 127 29.33 25.27 -11.81
CA MET A 127 30.26 25.72 -10.76
C MET A 127 30.20 24.82 -9.51
N ARG A 128 28.99 24.49 -9.06
CA ARG A 128 28.82 23.61 -7.89
C ARG A 128 29.30 22.19 -8.16
N ARG A 129 29.10 21.68 -9.37
CA ARG A 129 29.60 20.36 -9.79
C ARG A 129 31.12 20.34 -9.82
N GLU A 130 31.74 21.34 -10.44
CA GLU A 130 33.20 21.46 -10.53
C GLU A 130 33.83 21.57 -9.13
N PHE A 131 33.27 22.43 -8.27
CA PHE A 131 33.71 22.54 -6.88
C PHE A 131 33.62 21.19 -6.16
N ALA A 132 32.51 20.46 -6.30
CA ALA A 132 32.34 19.15 -5.68
C ALA A 132 33.35 18.11 -6.21
N LEU A 133 33.68 18.13 -7.50
CA LEU A 133 34.66 17.22 -8.09
C LEU A 133 36.08 17.54 -7.61
N GLN A 134 36.45 18.82 -7.56
CA GLN A 134 37.77 19.24 -7.06
C GLN A 134 37.98 18.88 -5.59
N ASN A 135 36.91 18.92 -4.80
CA ASN A 135 36.95 18.69 -3.36
C ASN A 135 36.45 17.28 -2.96
N LEU A 136 36.36 16.34 -3.91
CA LEU A 136 35.77 15.01 -3.66
C LEU A 136 36.52 14.21 -2.59
N HIS A 137 37.84 14.40 -2.50
CA HIS A 137 38.73 13.70 -1.59
C HIS A 137 39.25 14.58 -0.45
N GLU A 138 38.69 15.79 -0.29
CA GLU A 138 39.11 16.70 0.77
C GLU A 138 38.83 16.12 2.15
N ASN A 139 39.79 16.30 3.07
CA ASN A 139 39.65 15.81 4.42
C ASN A 139 38.89 16.82 5.29
N CYS A 140 37.59 16.63 5.42
CA CYS A 140 36.71 17.48 6.23
C CYS A 140 37.07 17.52 7.73
N GLN A 141 37.93 16.63 8.25
CA GLN A 141 38.36 16.67 9.66
C GLN A 141 39.27 17.85 9.99
N ARG A 142 39.93 18.43 8.98
CA ARG A 142 40.84 19.58 9.16
C ARG A 142 40.17 20.92 8.83
N THR A 143 38.90 20.89 8.41
CA THR A 143 38.17 22.06 7.90
C THR A 143 37.11 22.50 8.89
N VAL A 144 37.09 23.79 9.24
CA VAL A 144 36.03 24.41 10.04
C VAL A 144 35.04 25.10 9.11
N PHE A 145 33.76 24.76 9.20
CA PHE A 145 32.69 25.39 8.43
C PHE A 145 31.94 26.40 9.31
N ALA A 146 31.67 27.58 8.76
CA ALA A 146 30.85 28.61 9.40
C ALA A 146 29.78 29.10 8.41
N ASP A 147 28.59 29.37 8.92
CA ASP A 147 27.46 29.95 8.17
C ASP A 147 26.68 30.89 9.08
N GLU A 148 26.10 31.93 8.51
CA GLU A 148 25.32 32.92 9.23
C GLU A 148 23.83 32.66 9.04
N LYS A 149 23.10 32.53 10.16
CA LYS A 149 21.64 32.37 10.13
C LYS A 149 20.96 33.57 10.77
N VAL A 150 20.23 34.33 9.96
CA VAL A 150 19.39 35.43 10.45
C VAL A 150 18.20 34.88 11.23
N LYS A 151 18.07 35.26 12.52
CA LYS A 151 16.87 34.98 13.32
C LYS A 151 15.78 35.96 12.96
N GLN A 152 14.74 35.49 12.26
CA GLN A 152 13.52 36.28 12.07
C GLN A 152 12.75 36.33 13.41
N ARG A 153 12.48 37.53 13.91
CA ARG A 153 11.59 37.72 15.07
C ARG A 153 10.16 37.43 14.61
N LYS A 154 9.48 36.46 15.24
CA LYS A 154 8.03 36.34 15.06
C LYS A 154 7.38 37.59 15.67
N CYS A 155 6.60 38.33 14.88
CA CYS A 155 5.70 39.33 15.44
C CYS A 155 4.72 38.64 16.41
N PRO A 156 4.39 39.27 17.55
CA PRO A 156 3.44 38.72 18.52
C PRO A 156 2.05 38.50 17.91
#